data_AF-A0A6V7HQE7-F1
#
_entry.id   AF-A0A6V7HQE7-F1
#
_cell.length_a   1.000
_cell.length_b   1.000
_cell.length_c   1.000
_cell.angle_alpha   90.00
_cell.angle_beta   90.00
_cell.angle_gamma   90.00
#
_symmetry.space_group_name_H-M   'P 1'
#
loop_
_entity.id
_entity.type
_entity.pdbx_description
1 polymer ?
#
loop_
_entity_poly.entity_id
_entity_poly.type
_entity_poly.pdbx_seq_one_letter_code
_entity_poly.pdbx_strand_id
1 'polypeptide(L)'
;NVQTRESLLKNAQEKFKTGRFDTNAALTEDQVKLLKQQRSLEDTLREPIVGKSLHETVKLLLLQNEIKLAENLRSEYKIPDRRYWWLRIQCLAEKNSWGDLEKFSKSKKSPIGYEPFVEECLKYGNRTEAKKYLPKVREELKVKYLAKLSMLSEAAQVAYEQKDSNALSFVLAQCGPSDRAVADKINGMIASLRTGK
;
A
#
# COMPACT_ATOMS: atom_id res chain seq x y z
N ASN A 1 -12.60 9.61 30.90
CA ASN A 1 -12.30 11.04 31.09
C ASN A 1 -10.94 11.37 30.47
N VAL A 2 -10.91 12.05 29.32
CA VAL A 2 -9.68 12.34 28.55
C VAL A 2 -8.77 13.35 29.26
N GLN A 3 -9.35 14.33 29.96
CA GLN A 3 -8.59 15.34 30.71
C GLN A 3 -7.79 14.69 31.85
N THR A 4 -8.37 13.70 32.53
CA THR A 4 -7.66 12.87 33.51
C THR A 4 -6.51 12.12 32.86
N ARG A 5 -6.71 11.53 31.66
CA ARG A 5 -5.65 10.79 30.94
C ARG A 5 -4.47 11.69 30.57
N GLU A 6 -4.71 12.91 30.11
CA GLU A 6 -3.62 13.84 29.76
C GLU A 6 -2.83 14.30 30.98
N SER A 7 -3.51 14.56 32.10
CA SER A 7 -2.84 14.89 33.37
C SER A 7 -1.93 13.74 33.83
N LEU A 8 -2.43 12.50 33.75
CA LEU A 8 -1.66 11.30 34.08
C LEU A 8 -0.45 11.12 33.16
N LEU A 9 -0.61 11.33 31.85
CA LEU A 9 0.50 11.25 30.90
C LEU A 9 1.55 12.33 31.15
N LYS A 10 1.15 13.57 31.46
CA LYS A 10 2.11 14.63 31.84
C LYS A 10 2.88 14.26 33.11
N ASN A 11 2.21 13.71 34.12
CA ASN A 11 2.88 13.25 35.33
C ASN A 11 3.87 12.11 35.03
N ALA A 12 3.47 11.15 34.19
CA ALA A 12 4.35 10.07 33.73
C ALA A 12 5.56 10.59 32.97
N GLN A 13 5.37 11.59 32.07
CA GLN A 13 6.45 12.24 31.34
C GLN A 13 7.49 12.85 32.29
N GLU A 14 7.06 13.58 33.31
CA GLU A 14 7.97 14.17 34.30
C GLU A 14 8.72 13.08 35.08
N LYS A 15 8.05 12.00 35.48
CA LYS A 15 8.72 10.85 36.10
C LYS A 15 9.77 10.20 35.19
N PHE A 16 9.48 10.08 33.89
CA PHE A 16 10.46 9.56 32.93
C PHE A 16 11.65 10.50 32.77
N LYS A 17 11.45 11.82 32.77
CA LYS A 17 12.54 12.81 32.76
C LYS A 17 13.41 12.70 34.02
N THR A 18 12.80 12.65 35.21
CA THR A 18 13.54 12.48 36.48
C THR A 18 14.33 11.18 36.48
N GLY A 19 13.74 10.10 35.97
CA GLY A 19 14.39 8.79 35.84
C GLY A 19 15.39 8.67 34.69
N ARG A 20 15.63 9.73 33.91
CA ARG A 20 16.50 9.74 32.71
C ARG A 20 16.10 8.69 31.66
N PHE A 21 14.80 8.41 31.55
CA PHE A 21 14.23 7.56 30.51
C PHE A 21 13.80 8.40 29.30
N ASP A 22 14.76 9.00 28.60
CA ASP A 22 14.52 10.01 27.57
C ASP A 22 13.57 9.55 26.46
N THR A 23 13.70 8.28 26.01
CA THR A 23 12.80 7.70 25.01
C THR A 23 11.36 7.64 25.50
N ASN A 24 11.12 7.24 26.76
CA ASN A 24 9.77 7.16 27.31
C ASN A 24 9.18 8.56 27.53
N ALA A 25 9.99 9.53 27.94
CA ALA A 25 9.58 10.92 28.06
C ALA A 25 9.15 11.49 26.69
N ALA A 26 9.95 11.26 25.64
CA ALA A 26 9.64 11.71 24.28
C ALA A 26 8.36 11.04 23.72
N LEU A 27 8.22 9.72 23.85
CA LEU A 27 7.03 9.00 23.40
C LEU A 27 5.76 9.45 24.14
N THR A 28 5.88 9.77 25.43
CA THR A 28 4.77 10.29 26.23
C THR A 28 4.38 11.70 25.79
N GLU A 29 5.37 12.54 25.45
CA GLU A 29 5.14 13.87 24.89
C GLU A 29 4.38 13.81 23.57
N ASP A 30 4.84 12.96 22.64
CA ASP A 30 4.19 12.72 21.36
C ASP A 30 2.75 12.22 21.55
N GLN A 31 2.52 11.33 22.51
CA GLN A 31 1.16 10.86 22.81
C GLN A 31 0.27 11.98 23.34
N VAL A 32 0.74 12.83 24.27
CA VAL A 32 -0.03 14.00 24.75
C VAL A 32 -0.34 14.95 23.61
N LYS A 33 0.62 15.17 22.71
CA LYS A 33 0.45 16.01 21.53
C LYS A 33 -0.61 15.46 20.57
N LEU A 34 -0.58 14.16 20.31
CA LEU A 34 -1.55 13.49 19.45
C LEU A 34 -2.97 13.61 20.01
N LEU A 35 -3.14 13.41 21.32
CA LEU A 35 -4.45 13.56 21.97
C LEU A 35 -5.05 14.96 21.80
N LYS A 36 -4.21 16.01 21.89
CA LYS A 36 -4.66 17.39 21.65
C LYS A 36 -5.10 17.60 20.20
N GLN A 37 -4.33 17.09 19.24
CA GLN A 37 -4.66 17.22 17.82
C GLN A 37 -5.91 16.43 17.45
N GLN A 38 -6.08 15.23 18.01
CA GLN A 38 -7.29 14.43 17.81
C GLN A 38 -8.54 15.20 18.23
N ARG A 39 -8.52 15.92 19.37
CA ARG A 39 -9.65 16.76 19.78
C ARG A 39 -10.00 17.83 18.75
N SER A 40 -9.00 18.54 18.20
CA SER A 40 -9.26 19.53 17.15
C SER A 40 -9.76 18.92 15.84
N LEU A 41 -9.44 17.65 15.60
CA LEU A 41 -9.83 16.93 14.39
C LEU A 41 -11.22 16.28 14.50
N GLU A 42 -11.75 16.06 15.71
CA GLU A 42 -13.11 15.51 15.91
C GLU A 42 -14.18 16.41 15.27
N ASP A 43 -14.02 17.74 15.32
CA ASP A 43 -14.94 18.67 14.66
C ASP A 43 -14.90 18.56 13.13
N THR A 44 -13.71 18.31 12.57
CA THR A 44 -13.51 18.13 11.12
C THR A 44 -14.06 16.78 10.65
N LEU A 45 -13.74 15.70 11.36
CA LEU A 45 -14.10 14.34 10.98
C LEU A 45 -15.54 13.95 11.37
N ARG A 46 -16.13 14.68 12.32
CA ARG A 46 -17.47 14.41 12.89
C ARG A 46 -17.61 13.00 13.47
N GLU A 47 -16.52 12.44 13.98
CA GLU A 47 -16.46 11.12 14.62
C GLU A 47 -15.47 11.13 15.79
N PRO A 48 -15.67 10.29 16.82
CA PRO A 48 -14.76 10.21 17.96
C PRO A 48 -13.44 9.55 17.55
N ILE A 49 -12.35 10.30 17.67
CA ILE A 49 -11.01 9.81 17.31
C ILE A 49 -9.98 9.91 18.43
N VAL A 50 -10.33 10.57 19.52
CA VAL A 50 -9.42 10.72 20.66
C VAL A 50 -9.05 9.36 21.26
N GLY A 51 -7.75 9.07 21.32
CA GLY A 51 -7.21 7.80 21.81
C GLY A 51 -6.96 6.75 20.74
N LYS A 52 -7.34 7.00 19.47
CA LYS A 52 -6.91 6.17 18.35
C LYS A 52 -5.40 6.26 18.17
N SER A 53 -4.80 5.26 17.55
CA SER A 53 -3.38 5.32 17.19
C SER A 53 -3.14 6.41 16.14
N LEU A 54 -1.89 6.87 15.99
CA LEU A 54 -1.51 7.77 14.90
C LEU A 54 -1.88 7.18 13.53
N HIS A 55 -1.67 5.88 13.33
CA HIS A 55 -2.01 5.19 12.09
C HIS A 55 -3.50 5.26 11.80
N GLU A 56 -4.32 4.92 12.78
CA GLU A 56 -5.79 4.96 12.68
C GLU A 56 -6.27 6.40 12.43
N THR A 57 -5.68 7.40 13.11
CA THR A 57 -6.02 8.81 12.91
C THR A 57 -5.74 9.26 11.47
N VAL A 58 -4.57 8.91 10.93
CA VAL A 58 -4.21 9.21 9.54
C VAL A 58 -5.12 8.44 8.56
N LYS A 59 -5.48 7.19 8.87
CA LYS A 59 -6.43 6.41 8.06
C LYS A 59 -7.76 7.14 7.93
N LEU A 60 -8.33 7.61 9.04
CA LEU A 60 -9.62 8.31 9.06
C LEU A 60 -9.58 9.62 8.26
N LEU A 61 -8.50 10.41 8.40
CA LEU A 61 -8.30 11.61 7.58
C LEU A 61 -8.25 11.28 6.08
N LEU A 62 -7.51 10.24 5.69
CA LEU A 62 -7.45 9.80 4.29
C LEU A 62 -8.81 9.32 3.78
N LEU A 63 -9.58 8.61 4.61
CA LEU A 63 -10.93 8.16 4.27
C LEU A 63 -11.91 9.33 4.11
N GLN A 64 -11.78 10.41 4.89
CA GLN A 64 -12.58 11.63 4.74
C GLN A 64 -12.03 12.61 3.67
N ASN A 65 -11.00 12.21 2.92
CA ASN A 65 -10.34 13.06 1.90
C ASN A 65 -9.63 14.29 2.47
N GLU A 66 -9.31 14.29 3.77
CA GLU A 66 -8.55 15.32 4.48
C GLU A 66 -7.03 15.16 4.26
N ILE A 67 -6.61 15.19 2.99
CA ILE A 67 -5.24 14.86 2.58
C ILE A 67 -4.20 15.78 3.20
N LYS A 68 -4.49 17.09 3.30
CA LYS A 68 -3.56 18.08 3.88
C LYS A 68 -3.30 17.80 5.35
N LEU A 69 -4.34 17.48 6.11
CA LEU A 69 -4.24 17.15 7.54
C LEU A 69 -3.48 15.82 7.73
N ALA A 70 -3.73 14.83 6.88
CA ALA A 70 -2.99 13.57 6.90
C ALA A 70 -1.48 13.76 6.60
N GLU A 71 -1.12 14.61 5.64
CA GLU A 71 0.29 14.95 5.32
C GLU A 71 0.97 15.75 6.43
N ASN A 72 0.23 16.62 7.13
CA ASN A 72 0.74 17.33 8.30
C ASN A 72 1.12 16.35 9.42
N LEU A 73 0.21 15.44 9.79
CA LEU A 73 0.52 14.39 10.78
C LEU A 73 1.65 13.47 10.34
N ARG A 74 1.70 13.10 9.05
CA ARG A 74 2.80 12.31 8.47
C ARG A 74 4.15 12.97 8.72
N SER A 75 4.26 14.27 8.41
CA SER A 75 5.49 15.03 8.52
C SER A 75 5.89 15.25 9.99
N GLU A 76 4.92 15.59 10.84
CA GLU A 76 5.12 15.93 12.23
C GLU A 76 5.57 14.73 13.08
N TYR A 77 4.95 13.56 12.89
CA TYR A 77 5.30 12.32 13.59
C TYR A 77 6.28 11.45 12.79
N LYS A 78 6.85 11.99 11.71
CA LYS A 78 7.86 11.33 10.86
C LYS A 78 7.43 9.92 10.43
N ILE A 79 6.16 9.77 10.04
CA ILE A 79 5.64 8.51 9.54
C ILE A 79 6.43 8.14 8.28
N PRO A 80 7.05 6.94 8.23
CA PRO A 80 7.85 6.56 7.08
C PRO A 80 7.05 6.62 5.77
N ASP A 81 7.66 7.18 4.72
CA ASP A 81 7.04 7.31 3.39
C ASP A 81 6.39 6.01 2.92
N ARG A 82 7.10 4.88 3.09
CA ARG A 82 6.58 3.56 2.71
C ARG A 82 5.26 3.23 3.42
N ARG A 83 5.16 3.51 4.72
CA ARG A 83 3.95 3.24 5.53
C ARG A 83 2.80 4.13 5.11
N TYR A 84 3.05 5.42 4.91
CA TYR A 84 2.03 6.37 4.48
C TYR A 84 1.49 6.05 3.08
N TRP A 85 2.37 5.74 2.13
CA TRP A 85 1.97 5.34 0.77
C TRP A 85 1.10 4.10 0.79
N TRP A 86 1.48 3.08 1.56
CA TRP A 86 0.69 1.86 1.68
C TRP A 86 -0.71 2.17 2.21
N LEU A 87 -0.79 2.93 3.31
CA LEU A 87 -2.07 3.34 3.91
C LEU A 87 -2.95 4.15 2.94
N ARG A 88 -2.35 5.09 2.19
CA ARG A 88 -3.08 5.93 1.24
C ARG A 88 -3.62 5.15 0.05
N ILE A 89 -2.88 4.19 -0.50
CA ILE A 89 -3.38 3.28 -1.54
C ILE A 89 -4.58 2.50 -1.03
N GLN A 90 -4.47 1.93 0.17
CA GLN A 90 -5.58 1.18 0.77
C GLN A 90 -6.83 2.03 0.97
N CYS A 91 -6.69 3.25 1.50
CA CYS A 91 -7.83 4.14 1.72
C CYS A 91 -8.50 4.54 0.39
N LEU A 92 -7.71 4.84 -0.65
CA LEU A 92 -8.23 5.18 -1.96
C LEU A 92 -8.96 3.99 -2.61
N ALA A 93 -8.42 2.78 -2.46
CA ALA A 93 -9.03 1.56 -2.98
C ALA A 93 -10.30 1.16 -2.19
N GLU A 94 -10.28 1.25 -0.86
CA GLU A 94 -11.44 1.02 0.03
C GLU A 94 -12.62 1.93 -0.34
N LYS A 95 -12.33 3.15 -0.79
CA LYS A 95 -13.32 4.12 -1.26
C LYS A 95 -13.67 4.01 -2.74
N ASN A 96 -13.16 3.01 -3.47
CA ASN A 96 -13.27 2.90 -4.93
C ASN A 96 -12.88 4.21 -5.67
N SER A 97 -11.98 5.00 -5.08
CA SER A 97 -11.57 6.33 -5.57
C SER A 97 -10.46 6.19 -6.62
N TRP A 98 -10.75 5.44 -7.69
CA TRP A 98 -9.80 5.02 -8.71
C TRP A 98 -9.13 6.18 -9.45
N GLY A 99 -9.87 7.25 -9.74
CA GLY A 99 -9.31 8.44 -10.38
C GLY A 99 -8.26 9.14 -9.50
N ASP A 100 -8.47 9.18 -8.18
CA ASP A 100 -7.51 9.76 -7.26
C ASP A 100 -6.33 8.82 -6.97
N LEU A 101 -6.56 7.50 -7.03
CA LEU A 101 -5.48 6.50 -7.02
C LEU A 101 -4.56 6.67 -8.25
N GLU A 102 -5.14 6.88 -9.43
CA GLU A 102 -4.39 7.12 -10.66
C GLU A 102 -3.57 8.40 -10.56
N LYS A 103 -4.18 9.51 -10.11
CA LYS A 103 -3.47 10.78 -9.85
C LYS A 103 -2.35 10.58 -8.84
N PHE A 104 -2.60 9.85 -7.75
CA PHE A 104 -1.60 9.58 -6.72
C PHE A 104 -0.41 8.79 -7.29
N SER A 105 -0.64 7.80 -8.15
CA SER A 105 0.40 7.04 -8.85
C SER A 105 1.29 7.88 -9.77
N LYS A 106 0.83 9.07 -10.17
CA LYS A 106 1.54 10.01 -11.05
C LYS A 106 2.19 11.16 -10.28
N SER A 107 1.82 11.36 -9.01
CA SER A 107 2.26 12.49 -8.20
C SER A 107 3.78 12.48 -7.93
N LYS A 108 4.33 11.31 -7.56
CA LYS A 108 5.75 11.05 -7.32
C LYS A 108 6.05 9.57 -7.56
N LYS A 109 7.33 9.20 -7.67
CA LYS A 109 7.72 7.78 -7.73
C LYS A 109 7.36 7.10 -6.40
N SER A 110 6.60 6.00 -6.47
CA SER A 110 6.21 5.23 -5.29
C SER A 110 7.43 4.61 -4.59
N PRO A 111 7.61 4.81 -3.26
CA PRO A 111 8.67 4.20 -2.47
C PRO A 111 8.42 2.72 -2.15
N ILE A 112 7.25 2.20 -2.52
CA ILE A 112 6.83 0.79 -2.34
C ILE A 112 6.62 0.06 -3.66
N GLY A 113 7.01 0.66 -4.79
CA GLY A 113 6.71 0.15 -6.12
C GLY A 113 5.24 0.35 -6.51
N TYR A 114 4.84 -0.27 -7.61
CA TYR A 114 3.48 -0.15 -8.17
C TYR A 114 2.66 -1.44 -8.01
N GLU A 115 3.29 -2.50 -7.53
CA GLU A 115 2.65 -3.75 -7.18
C GLU A 115 1.48 -3.56 -6.19
N PRO A 116 1.61 -2.75 -5.11
CA PRO A 116 0.49 -2.54 -4.18
C PRO A 116 -0.73 -1.86 -4.83
N PHE A 117 -0.52 -1.04 -5.87
CA PHE A 117 -1.62 -0.44 -6.62
C PHE A 117 -2.40 -1.52 -7.39
N VAL A 118 -1.69 -2.45 -8.04
CA VAL A 118 -2.30 -3.58 -8.74
C VAL A 118 -3.06 -4.49 -7.75
N GLU A 119 -2.43 -4.82 -6.62
CA GLU A 119 -3.03 -5.71 -5.61
C GLU A 119 -4.30 -5.13 -5.00
N GLU A 120 -4.30 -3.86 -4.58
CA GLU A 120 -5.49 -3.24 -4.01
C GLU A 120 -6.59 -3.05 -5.08
N CYS A 121 -6.25 -2.75 -6.35
CA CYS A 121 -7.27 -2.72 -7.41
C CYS A 121 -7.91 -4.09 -7.62
N LEU A 122 -7.11 -5.17 -7.65
CA LEU A 122 -7.61 -6.54 -7.79
C LEU A 122 -8.48 -6.96 -6.59
N LYS A 123 -8.07 -6.59 -5.38
CA LYS A 123 -8.80 -6.89 -4.13
C LYS A 123 -10.23 -6.32 -4.14
N TYR A 124 -10.44 -5.15 -4.71
CA TYR A 124 -11.77 -4.54 -4.88
C TYR A 124 -12.37 -4.75 -6.28
N GLY A 125 -11.84 -5.72 -7.05
CA GLY A 125 -12.44 -6.16 -8.32
C GLY A 125 -12.22 -5.24 -9.52
N ASN A 126 -11.47 -4.14 -9.40
CA ASN A 126 -11.23 -3.23 -10.51
C ASN A 126 -10.01 -3.64 -11.35
N ARG A 127 -10.20 -4.64 -12.21
CA ARG A 127 -9.16 -5.13 -13.14
C ARG A 127 -8.73 -4.07 -14.17
N THR A 128 -9.65 -3.21 -14.61
CA THR A 128 -9.37 -2.17 -15.61
C THR A 128 -8.38 -1.15 -15.06
N GLU A 129 -8.58 -0.71 -13.83
CA GLU A 129 -7.67 0.21 -13.15
C GLU A 129 -6.33 -0.47 -12.84
N ALA A 130 -6.35 -1.73 -12.37
CA ALA A 130 -5.15 -2.51 -12.10
C ALA A 130 -4.18 -2.57 -13.29
N LYS A 131 -4.71 -2.75 -14.53
CA LYS A 131 -3.91 -2.80 -15.76
C LYS A 131 -3.11 -1.53 -16.02
N LYS A 132 -3.58 -0.36 -15.57
CA LYS A 132 -2.87 0.92 -15.78
C LYS A 132 -1.52 0.97 -15.07
N TYR A 133 -1.34 0.19 -14.01
CA TYR A 133 -0.11 0.18 -13.21
C TYR A 133 0.92 -0.86 -13.66
N LEU A 134 0.53 -1.83 -14.50
CA LEU A 134 1.41 -2.88 -15.02
C LEU A 134 2.69 -2.36 -15.68
N PRO A 135 2.68 -1.28 -16.51
CA PRO A 135 3.90 -0.76 -17.11
C PRO A 135 4.93 -0.25 -16.08
N LYS A 136 4.50 0.00 -14.84
CA LYS A 136 5.35 0.52 -13.76
C LYS A 136 5.72 -0.56 -12.72
N VAL A 137 5.17 -1.77 -12.85
CA VAL A 137 5.57 -2.93 -12.03
C VAL A 137 7.00 -3.30 -12.40
N ARG A 138 7.80 -3.71 -11.41
CA ARG A 138 9.19 -4.10 -11.63
C ARG A 138 9.28 -5.29 -12.59
N GLU A 139 10.29 -5.29 -13.45
CA GLU A 139 10.43 -6.28 -14.53
C GLU A 139 10.48 -7.71 -13.99
N GLU A 140 11.14 -7.94 -12.86
CA GLU A 140 11.22 -9.25 -12.21
C GLU A 140 9.88 -9.75 -11.64
N LEU A 141 8.88 -8.87 -11.48
CA LEU A 141 7.54 -9.20 -11.00
C LEU A 141 6.47 -9.17 -12.10
N LYS A 142 6.84 -8.76 -13.32
CA LYS A 142 5.88 -8.45 -14.39
C LYS A 142 5.09 -9.68 -14.82
N VAL A 143 5.75 -10.82 -15.00
CA VAL A 143 5.09 -12.10 -15.32
C VAL A 143 4.05 -12.46 -14.26
N LYS A 144 4.41 -12.35 -12.97
CA LYS A 144 3.51 -12.65 -11.84
C LYS A 144 2.25 -11.77 -11.87
N TYR A 145 2.39 -10.47 -12.14
CA TYR A 145 1.25 -9.55 -12.14
C TYR A 145 0.39 -9.63 -13.40
N LEU A 146 0.99 -9.92 -14.56
CA LEU A 146 0.24 -10.25 -15.78
C LEU A 146 -0.62 -11.50 -15.57
N ALA A 147 -0.04 -12.55 -14.96
CA ALA A 147 -0.78 -13.77 -14.61
C ALA A 147 -1.93 -13.50 -13.62
N LYS A 148 -1.70 -12.70 -12.56
CA LYS A 148 -2.76 -12.26 -11.62
C LYS A 148 -3.92 -11.53 -12.31
N LEU A 149 -3.68 -10.89 -13.46
CA LEU A 149 -4.68 -10.20 -14.28
C LEU A 149 -5.29 -11.07 -15.38
N SER A 150 -4.99 -12.37 -15.39
CA SER A 150 -5.40 -13.34 -16.41
C SER A 150 -4.91 -12.97 -17.82
N MET A 151 -3.82 -12.20 -17.92
CA MET A 151 -3.16 -11.84 -19.18
C MET A 151 -2.07 -12.87 -19.51
N LEU A 152 -2.48 -14.13 -19.68
CA LEU A 152 -1.57 -15.28 -19.75
C LEU A 152 -0.70 -15.26 -21.02
N SER A 153 -1.25 -14.81 -22.14
CA SER A 153 -0.51 -14.67 -23.40
C SER A 153 0.64 -13.66 -23.27
N GLU A 154 0.37 -12.50 -22.68
CA GLU A 154 1.37 -11.47 -22.44
C GLU A 154 2.38 -11.90 -21.36
N ALA A 155 1.92 -12.58 -20.30
CA ALA A 155 2.79 -13.12 -19.27
C ALA A 155 3.80 -14.13 -19.85
N ALA A 156 3.33 -15.03 -20.72
CA ALA A 156 4.16 -15.99 -21.42
C ALA A 156 5.18 -15.32 -22.33
N GLN A 157 4.75 -14.30 -23.09
CA GLN A 157 5.65 -13.55 -23.97
C GLN A 157 6.79 -12.89 -23.20
N VAL A 158 6.48 -12.21 -22.08
CA VAL A 158 7.50 -11.59 -21.21
C VAL A 158 8.45 -12.64 -20.64
N ALA A 159 7.94 -13.78 -20.16
CA ALA A 159 8.78 -14.86 -19.63
C ALA A 159 9.71 -15.45 -20.71
N TYR A 160 9.21 -15.60 -21.94
CA TYR A 160 9.99 -16.09 -23.06
C TYR A 160 11.11 -15.12 -23.47
N GLU A 161 10.81 -13.82 -23.55
CA GLU A 161 11.79 -12.77 -23.84
C GLU A 161 12.89 -12.69 -22.77
N GLN A 162 12.53 -12.93 -21.51
CA GLN A 162 13.46 -13.04 -20.39
C GLN A 162 14.25 -14.36 -20.38
N LYS A 163 13.96 -15.29 -21.31
CA LYS A 163 14.51 -16.66 -21.37
C LYS A 163 14.31 -17.44 -20.06
N ASP A 164 13.23 -17.13 -19.33
CA ASP A 164 12.92 -17.72 -18.03
C ASP A 164 11.93 -18.89 -18.20
N SER A 165 12.48 -20.10 -18.28
CA SER A 165 11.70 -21.33 -18.38
C SER A 165 10.85 -21.61 -17.13
N ASN A 166 11.28 -21.15 -15.97
CA ASN A 166 10.54 -21.33 -14.72
C ASN A 166 9.31 -20.41 -14.71
N ALA A 167 9.48 -19.17 -15.13
CA ALA A 167 8.38 -18.23 -15.32
C ALA A 167 7.36 -18.72 -16.36
N LEU A 168 7.80 -19.29 -17.49
CA LEU A 168 6.89 -19.93 -18.46
C LEU A 168 6.11 -21.09 -17.84
N SER A 169 6.79 -21.95 -17.07
CA SER A 169 6.15 -23.08 -16.38
C SER A 169 5.13 -22.59 -15.34
N PHE A 170 5.45 -21.49 -14.64
CA PHE A 170 4.52 -20.83 -13.74
C PHE A 170 3.27 -20.32 -14.47
N VAL A 171 3.42 -19.65 -15.63
CA VAL A 171 2.28 -19.16 -16.43
C VAL A 171 1.43 -20.33 -16.95
N LEU A 172 2.06 -21.40 -17.43
CA LEU A 172 1.36 -22.61 -17.87
C LEU A 172 0.49 -23.21 -16.77
N ALA A 173 0.99 -23.22 -15.53
CA ALA A 173 0.24 -23.71 -14.37
C ALA A 173 -0.97 -22.83 -13.99
N GLN A 174 -1.06 -21.60 -14.52
CA GLN A 174 -2.23 -20.72 -14.34
C GLN A 174 -3.28 -20.90 -15.44
N CYS A 175 -2.99 -21.63 -16.52
CA CYS A 175 -3.95 -21.88 -17.60
C CYS A 175 -5.10 -22.78 -17.11
N GLY A 176 -6.34 -22.36 -17.35
CA GLY A 176 -7.53 -23.17 -17.15
C GLY A 176 -7.97 -23.92 -18.42
N PRO A 177 -9.11 -24.64 -18.36
CA PRO A 177 -9.66 -25.35 -19.52
C PRO A 177 -9.93 -24.47 -20.75
N SER A 178 -10.24 -23.19 -20.52
CA SER A 178 -10.47 -22.18 -21.58
C SER A 178 -9.20 -21.72 -22.27
N ASP A 179 -8.02 -21.95 -21.68
CA ASP A 179 -6.75 -21.36 -22.12
C ASP A 179 -5.90 -22.35 -22.92
N ARG A 180 -6.51 -23.42 -23.45
CA ARG A 180 -5.80 -24.52 -24.13
C ARG A 180 -4.86 -24.04 -25.23
N ALA A 181 -5.31 -23.10 -26.07
CA ALA A 181 -4.48 -22.53 -27.13
C ALA A 181 -3.26 -21.76 -26.58
N VAL A 182 -3.42 -21.08 -25.45
CA VAL A 182 -2.32 -20.37 -24.77
C VAL A 182 -1.34 -21.36 -24.16
N ALA A 183 -1.86 -22.42 -23.51
CA ALA A 183 -1.05 -23.49 -22.95
C ALA A 183 -0.19 -24.20 -24.00
N ASP A 184 -0.78 -24.52 -25.16
CA ASP A 184 -0.06 -25.15 -26.29
C ASP A 184 1.07 -24.23 -26.80
N LYS A 185 0.82 -22.91 -26.90
CA LYS A 185 1.84 -21.92 -27.26
C LYS A 185 2.97 -21.85 -26.23
N ILE A 186 2.65 -21.86 -24.94
CA ILE A 186 3.65 -21.86 -23.86
C ILE A 186 4.52 -23.12 -23.91
N ASN A 187 3.93 -24.28 -24.14
CA ASN A 187 4.69 -25.53 -24.30
C ASN A 187 5.69 -25.45 -25.46
N GLY A 188 5.30 -24.86 -26.60
CA GLY A 188 6.20 -24.57 -27.71
C GLY A 188 7.35 -23.64 -27.34
N MET A 189 7.07 -22.56 -26.59
CA MET A 189 8.09 -21.64 -26.08
C MET A 189 9.08 -22.34 -25.13
N ILE A 190 8.60 -23.21 -24.24
CA ILE A 190 9.46 -23.99 -23.33
C ILE A 190 10.36 -24.93 -24.13
N ALA A 191 9.83 -25.60 -25.15
CA ALA A 191 10.61 -26.50 -26.00
C ALA A 191 11.72 -25.75 -26.75
N SER A 192 11.43 -24.58 -27.34
CA SER A 192 12.44 -23.82 -28.09
C SER A 192 13.58 -23.31 -27.20
N LEU A 193 13.31 -22.93 -25.95
CA LEU A 193 14.36 -22.54 -25.00
C LEU A 193 15.24 -23.73 -24.57
N ARG A 194 14.73 -24.97 -24.64
CA ARG A 194 15.50 -26.17 -24.33
C ARG A 194 16.40 -26.58 -25.50
N THR A 195 15.93 -26.43 -26.74
CA THR A 195 16.70 -26.79 -27.95
C THR A 195 17.69 -25.73 -28.39
N GLY A 196 17.55 -24.49 -27.91
CA GLY A 196 18.46 -23.38 -28.21
C GLY A 196 19.57 -23.14 -27.17
N LYS A 197 19.73 -24.04 -26.20
CA LYS A 197 20.89 -24.12 -25.30
C LYS A 197 21.90 -25.13 -25.85
#